data_AF-A0AAD5MUB4-F1
#
_entry.id   AF-A0AAD5MUB4-F1
#
_cell.length_a   1.000
_cell.length_b   1.000
_cell.length_c   1.000
_cell.angle_alpha   90.00
_cell.angle_beta   90.00
_cell.angle_gamma   90.00
#
_symmetry.space_group_name_H-M   'P 1'
#
loop_
_entity.id
_entity.type
_entity.pdbx_description
1 polymer ?
#
loop_
_entity_poly.entity_id
_entity_poly.type
_entity_poly.pdbx_seq_one_letter_code
_entity_poly.pdbx_strand_id
1 'polypeptide(L)'
;MSVMRGNGLDDGEHSPIAESSGSEMDEQDEAMEDVQNSDILDNDGVASCYAARFEIPDRDEDLLSRTTSSYVVKKENIPIDTAQTVIRRLASATEEEDYEKIYVYFDDLFHICRLDTTIRSWSIWLDLIRTLIELFKPFKQSVVNVLCHAVSAGENLPENLAEVCADRVEVLHMFVYLIQRLTFHIEGTVIKRAYEQLGTSAKECENRESNENDDLNEGISEEDVVVWTDLRVEILKIIRFICYINIRRGNSDSVENAIRFLWRPAEPSTQMLRALAAIIVNFAAHPRFAETSSKPDLKELFEYLRPICVDFKLASEVARIIVKASVNFEYLNYRHVKDIRDMDQMMSHMLYYAGMLRPREASLQCLPRPFALLIEKIAESAPETFFENVRGVVPFLEYDPPSMRSAILKAFSQVVCGPDMKPRYLRPGRDARIIRDIMTDQLQAHLADNNLQVRLDVLHYWITIAANRRLPCDSVRKGLYFAVVERLRDKSSPIRIDAMRLLVICVLFNVYGDKLDFESLSEIIRKLSAYKEQVEFVDPDRPGFFVVVDRFKSFEKKMRKMFGADTREQVVRERQ
;
A
#
# COMPACT_ATOMS: atom_id res chain seq x y z
N MET A 1 -53.70 -46.04 -23.41
CA MET A 1 -55.12 -45.72 -23.66
C MET A 1 -55.29 -44.24 -23.38
N SER A 2 -55.23 -43.39 -24.41
CA SER A 2 -56.39 -42.65 -24.98
C SER A 2 -57.23 -42.02 -23.85
N VAL A 3 -57.41 -40.70 -23.78
CA VAL A 3 -58.05 -39.86 -24.81
C VAL A 3 -57.63 -38.38 -24.64
N MET A 4 -57.40 -37.74 -25.78
CA MET A 4 -57.30 -36.30 -26.01
C MET A 4 -58.68 -35.61 -25.91
N ARG A 5 -58.72 -34.33 -25.55
CA ARG A 5 -59.45 -33.19 -26.19
C ARG A 5 -59.60 -32.06 -25.15
N GLY A 6 -59.38 -30.77 -25.41
CA GLY A 6 -59.21 -30.05 -26.67
C GLY A 6 -60.24 -28.91 -26.79
N ASN A 7 -59.76 -27.68 -26.60
CA ASN A 7 -60.12 -26.41 -27.25
C ASN A 7 -61.40 -25.58 -26.93
N GLY A 8 -61.15 -24.26 -26.85
CA GLY A 8 -62.02 -23.12 -27.23
C GLY A 8 -61.98 -21.98 -26.20
N LEU A 9 -61.11 -20.96 -26.28
CA LEU A 9 -61.18 -19.70 -27.08
C LEU A 9 -62.45 -18.88 -26.80
N ASP A 10 -62.49 -17.55 -26.64
CA ASP A 10 -61.53 -16.44 -26.51
C ASP A 10 -62.38 -15.18 -26.20
N ASP A 11 -61.71 -14.07 -25.89
CA ASP A 11 -62.11 -12.66 -26.00
C ASP A 11 -62.90 -11.96 -24.88
N GLY A 12 -62.31 -10.85 -24.41
CA GLY A 12 -63.07 -9.75 -23.80
C GLY A 12 -62.27 -8.89 -22.82
N GLU A 13 -61.48 -7.96 -23.34
CA GLU A 13 -60.67 -6.95 -22.64
C GLU A 13 -61.45 -6.05 -21.64
N HIS A 14 -60.80 -5.73 -20.51
CA HIS A 14 -60.46 -4.37 -20.06
C HIS A 14 -60.34 -4.26 -18.52
N SER A 15 -59.10 -4.04 -18.08
CA SER A 15 -58.73 -3.33 -16.83
C SER A 15 -59.40 -1.95 -16.75
N PRO A 16 -59.64 -1.35 -15.56
CA PRO A 16 -58.52 -0.90 -14.72
C PRO A 16 -58.70 -0.91 -13.17
N ILE A 17 -57.55 -0.99 -12.49
CA ILE A 17 -57.12 -0.26 -11.25
C ILE A 17 -57.91 -0.62 -9.98
N ALA A 18 -57.40 -1.52 -9.14
CA ALA A 18 -56.40 -1.31 -8.05
C ALA A 18 -56.98 -0.62 -6.80
N GLU A 19 -57.14 -1.39 -5.71
CA GLU A 19 -56.26 -1.39 -4.53
C GLU A 19 -56.94 -2.17 -3.39
N SER A 20 -56.28 -3.25 -2.96
CA SER A 20 -56.67 -4.03 -1.79
C SER A 20 -55.75 -3.73 -0.62
N SER A 21 -56.36 -3.38 0.50
CA SER A 21 -56.09 -3.88 1.85
C SER A 21 -54.76 -4.61 2.13
N GLY A 22 -54.07 -4.12 3.16
CA GLY A 22 -53.77 -4.95 4.33
C GLY A 22 -52.36 -5.55 4.41
N SER A 23 -51.48 -4.81 5.09
CA SER A 23 -50.56 -5.26 6.16
C SER A 23 -49.86 -6.62 6.02
N GLU A 24 -48.54 -6.61 5.88
CA GLU A 24 -47.59 -6.99 6.96
C GLU A 24 -46.12 -6.91 6.46
N MET A 25 -45.29 -6.25 7.29
CA MET A 25 -43.85 -6.41 7.54
C MET A 25 -42.89 -6.72 6.37
N ASP A 26 -42.05 -5.75 6.01
CA ASP A 26 -40.59 -5.80 6.24
C ASP A 26 -39.89 -4.47 5.89
N GLU A 27 -38.87 -4.16 6.70
CA GLU A 27 -37.63 -3.38 6.46
C GLU A 27 -37.67 -2.05 5.67
N GLN A 28 -37.27 -0.95 6.33
CA GLN A 28 -36.17 -0.09 5.85
C GLN A 28 -35.69 0.92 6.91
N ASP A 29 -34.44 1.33 6.70
CA ASP A 29 -33.52 2.16 7.46
C ASP A 29 -34.05 3.53 7.95
N GLU A 30 -33.51 4.05 9.04
CA GLU A 30 -32.63 5.25 9.04
C GLU A 30 -32.35 5.80 10.46
N ALA A 31 -31.26 6.54 10.54
CA ALA A 31 -30.55 7.03 11.71
C ALA A 31 -31.23 8.19 12.47
N MET A 32 -30.84 8.37 13.74
CA MET A 32 -30.53 9.66 14.41
C MET A 32 -30.13 9.39 15.86
N GLU A 33 -28.91 9.77 16.26
CA GLU A 33 -28.61 10.97 17.07
C GLU A 33 -29.14 10.92 18.51
N ASP A 34 -28.25 10.58 19.44
CA ASP A 34 -28.42 10.91 20.87
C ASP A 34 -27.44 12.03 21.24
N VAL A 35 -28.00 13.24 21.26
CA VAL A 35 -27.43 14.44 21.89
C VAL A 35 -27.79 14.39 23.37
N GLN A 36 -26.80 14.22 24.26
CA GLN A 36 -26.99 14.53 25.68
C GLN A 36 -26.51 15.95 25.97
N ASN A 37 -27.53 16.78 26.18
CA ASN A 37 -27.48 18.14 26.70
C ASN A 37 -27.11 18.10 28.19
N SER A 38 -26.12 18.90 28.61
CA SER A 38 -26.02 19.34 30.00
C SER A 38 -25.45 20.75 30.07
N ASP A 39 -26.37 21.69 30.23
CA ASP A 39 -26.32 22.90 31.05
C ASP A 39 -25.15 23.87 30.92
N ILE A 40 -25.50 24.97 30.26
CA ILE A 40 -24.91 26.30 30.28
C ILE A 40 -24.89 26.82 31.71
N LEU A 41 -23.69 27.06 32.24
CA LEU A 41 -23.45 28.08 33.25
C LEU A 41 -22.41 29.05 32.69
N ASP A 42 -22.89 30.28 32.46
CA ASP A 42 -22.08 31.45 32.15
C ASP A 42 -20.94 31.59 33.16
N ASN A 43 -19.71 31.49 32.68
CA ASN A 43 -18.54 31.98 33.38
C ASN A 43 -17.71 32.81 32.40
N ASP A 44 -18.09 34.08 32.27
CA ASP A 44 -17.23 35.14 31.78
C ASP A 44 -15.96 35.17 32.64
N GLY A 45 -14.88 34.62 32.09
CA GLY A 45 -13.64 34.44 32.85
C GLY A 45 -12.47 34.01 31.99
N VAL A 46 -11.98 34.95 31.17
CA VAL A 46 -10.62 34.94 30.58
C VAL A 46 -10.31 33.70 29.74
N ALA A 47 -10.84 33.65 28.51
CA ALA A 47 -10.24 32.84 27.46
C ALA A 47 -8.81 33.36 27.22
N SER A 48 -7.82 32.60 27.68
CA SER A 48 -6.43 32.84 27.35
C SER A 48 -6.26 32.79 25.83
N CYS A 49 -6.03 33.94 25.20
CA CYS A 49 -5.62 34.04 23.80
C CYS A 49 -4.20 33.48 23.63
N TYR A 50 -4.05 32.16 23.65
CA TYR A 50 -2.89 31.54 23.03
C TYR A 50 -3.13 31.55 21.53
N ALA A 51 -2.33 32.31 20.78
CA ALA A 51 -2.34 32.24 19.32
C ALA A 51 -2.07 30.78 18.89
N ALA A 52 -2.83 30.27 17.93
CA ALA A 52 -2.64 28.91 17.42
C ALA A 52 -1.24 28.79 16.80
N ARG A 53 -0.45 27.79 17.25
CA ARG A 53 0.88 27.50 16.73
C ARG A 53 0.79 26.90 15.32
N PHE A 54 1.80 27.15 14.50
CA PHE A 54 1.84 26.61 13.14
C PHE A 54 2.03 25.08 13.14
N GLU A 55 1.12 24.40 12.45
CA GLU A 55 1.23 23.01 12.06
C GLU A 55 1.08 22.89 10.54
N ILE A 56 1.75 21.89 9.96
CA ILE A 56 1.68 21.66 8.52
C ILE A 56 0.23 21.29 8.17
N PRO A 57 -0.46 22.08 7.33
CA PRO A 57 -1.84 21.80 6.98
C PRO A 57 -1.96 20.61 6.02
N ASP A 58 -3.13 20.00 5.94
CA ASP A 58 -3.43 19.00 4.91
C ASP A 58 -3.57 19.66 3.53
N ARG A 59 -4.12 20.89 3.47
CA ARG A 59 -4.29 21.68 2.25
C ARG A 59 -3.90 23.15 2.45
N ASP A 60 -3.45 23.83 1.40
CA ASP A 60 -2.95 25.22 1.50
C ASP A 60 -4.07 26.18 1.90
N GLU A 61 -5.30 25.87 1.50
CA GLU A 61 -6.53 26.60 1.79
C GLU A 61 -6.87 26.61 3.28
N ASP A 62 -6.42 25.60 4.03
CA ASP A 62 -6.69 25.51 5.46
C ASP A 62 -5.95 26.63 6.24
N LEU A 63 -4.82 27.13 5.70
CA LEU A 63 -4.09 28.30 6.23
C LEU A 63 -4.73 29.64 5.85
N LEU A 64 -5.65 29.65 4.88
CA LEU A 64 -6.40 30.83 4.44
C LEU A 64 -7.77 30.94 5.12
N SER A 65 -8.29 29.83 5.65
CA SER A 65 -9.60 29.75 6.29
C SER A 65 -9.53 29.96 7.80
N ARG A 66 -10.48 30.72 8.38
CA ARG A 66 -10.62 30.89 9.84
C ARG A 66 -11.47 29.77 10.43
N THR A 67 -10.90 28.58 10.60
CA THR A 67 -11.43 27.64 11.60
C THR A 67 -10.83 27.99 12.96
N THR A 68 -11.59 27.80 14.03
CA THR A 68 -11.38 28.42 15.37
C THR A 68 -10.10 28.00 16.12
N SER A 69 -9.21 27.20 15.51
CA SER A 69 -8.02 26.65 16.17
C SER A 69 -6.77 26.52 15.30
N SER A 70 -6.74 27.06 14.07
CA SER A 70 -5.58 26.94 13.16
C SER A 70 -4.80 28.26 13.00
N TYR A 71 -3.50 28.16 12.74
CA TYR A 71 -2.69 29.30 12.28
C TYR A 71 -3.26 29.82 10.96
N VAL A 72 -3.48 31.14 10.85
CA VAL A 72 -4.05 31.77 9.65
C VAL A 72 -3.06 32.78 9.07
N VAL A 73 -2.79 32.63 7.76
CA VAL A 73 -2.02 33.59 6.97
C VAL A 73 -2.86 34.84 6.78
N LYS A 74 -2.35 36.00 7.21
CA LYS A 74 -3.11 37.25 7.28
C LYS A 74 -2.99 38.11 6.02
N LYS A 75 -1.99 37.86 5.19
CA LYS A 75 -1.69 38.67 4.00
C LYS A 75 -2.43 38.16 2.78
N GLU A 76 -2.83 39.08 1.91
CA GLU A 76 -3.25 38.78 0.53
C GLU A 76 -2.01 38.63 -0.38
N ASN A 77 -2.20 38.12 -1.61
CA ASN A 77 -1.10 37.83 -2.56
C ASN A 77 -0.10 39.00 -2.64
N ILE A 78 1.20 38.68 -2.73
CA ILE A 78 2.27 39.69 -2.76
C ILE A 78 2.85 39.87 -4.17
N PRO A 79 3.32 41.08 -4.54
CA PRO A 79 3.99 41.31 -5.81
C PRO A 79 5.44 40.81 -5.79
N ILE A 80 6.00 40.59 -6.98
CA ILE A 80 7.36 40.04 -7.17
C ILE A 80 8.47 40.85 -6.48
N ASP A 81 8.37 42.18 -6.48
CA ASP A 81 9.34 43.08 -5.82
C ASP A 81 9.32 42.92 -4.29
N THR A 82 8.15 42.64 -3.72
CA THR A 82 8.00 42.36 -2.29
C THR A 82 8.62 41.02 -1.95
N ALA A 83 8.40 39.99 -2.78
CA ALA A 83 9.02 38.68 -2.62
C ALA A 83 10.56 38.78 -2.60
N GLN A 84 11.16 39.48 -3.55
CA GLN A 84 12.61 39.69 -3.56
C GLN A 84 13.11 40.45 -2.32
N THR A 85 12.36 41.46 -1.87
CA THR A 85 12.72 42.24 -0.68
C THR A 85 12.68 41.38 0.58
N VAL A 86 11.66 40.52 0.72
CA VAL A 86 11.54 39.58 1.83
C VAL A 86 12.69 38.58 1.82
N ILE A 87 13.03 38.00 0.66
CA ILE A 87 14.15 37.06 0.54
C ILE A 87 15.47 37.73 0.94
N ARG A 88 15.75 38.95 0.46
CA ARG A 88 16.97 39.69 0.85
C ARG A 88 17.03 39.95 2.36
N ARG A 89 15.91 40.33 2.98
CA ARG A 89 15.85 40.55 4.43
C ARG A 89 16.03 39.26 5.22
N LEU A 90 15.47 38.15 4.73
CA LEU A 90 15.68 36.83 5.32
C LEU A 90 17.14 36.37 5.18
N ALA A 91 17.78 36.66 4.04
CA ALA A 91 19.20 36.37 3.84
C ALA A 91 20.10 37.16 4.80
N SER A 92 19.79 38.44 5.06
CA SER A 92 20.49 39.20 6.11
C SER A 92 20.30 38.60 7.51
N ALA A 93 19.11 38.07 7.82
CA ALA A 93 18.88 37.38 9.09
C ALA A 93 19.72 36.10 9.23
N THR A 94 19.99 35.42 8.12
CA THR A 94 20.90 34.28 8.10
C THR A 94 22.33 34.66 8.51
N GLU A 95 22.81 35.83 8.09
CA GLU A 95 24.13 36.36 8.49
C GLU A 95 24.19 36.67 10.00
N GLU A 96 23.05 37.03 10.59
CA GLU A 96 22.88 37.28 12.03
C GLU A 96 22.58 36.01 12.84
N GLU A 97 22.52 34.84 12.19
CA GLU A 97 22.09 33.54 12.77
C GLU A 97 20.67 33.57 13.39
N ASP A 98 19.83 34.54 13.01
CA ASP A 98 18.48 34.75 13.54
C ASP A 98 17.41 33.99 12.72
N TYR A 99 17.29 32.70 12.99
CA TYR A 99 16.25 31.85 12.38
C TYR A 99 14.83 32.21 12.82
N GLU A 100 14.64 32.97 13.91
CA GLU A 100 13.31 33.33 14.42
C GLU A 100 12.62 34.35 13.51
N LYS A 101 13.36 35.03 12.63
CA LYS A 101 12.79 35.85 11.55
C LYS A 101 11.86 35.08 10.61
N ILE A 102 11.91 33.75 10.59
CA ILE A 102 10.95 32.95 9.82
C ILE A 102 9.51 33.25 10.25
N TYR A 103 9.24 33.49 11.54
CA TYR A 103 7.90 33.86 12.03
C TYR A 103 7.41 35.18 11.43
N VAL A 104 8.31 36.15 11.31
CA VAL A 104 7.99 37.50 10.83
C VAL A 104 7.63 37.48 9.35
N TYR A 105 8.31 36.64 8.58
CA TYR A 105 8.18 36.59 7.13
C TYR A 105 7.31 35.44 6.62
N PHE A 106 6.85 34.52 7.49
CA PHE A 106 6.16 33.29 7.08
C PHE A 106 4.99 33.54 6.12
N ASP A 107 4.13 34.51 6.41
CA ASP A 107 2.99 34.85 5.56
C ASP A 107 3.42 35.24 4.13
N ASP A 108 4.51 36.01 4.00
CA ASP A 108 5.04 36.38 2.68
C ASP A 108 5.66 35.15 1.99
N LEU A 109 6.45 34.36 2.72
CA LEU A 109 7.10 33.15 2.22
C LEU A 109 6.07 32.11 1.76
N PHE A 110 4.95 31.96 2.48
CA PHE A 110 3.84 31.11 2.10
C PHE A 110 3.30 31.50 0.72
N HIS A 111 3.10 32.80 0.44
CA HIS A 111 2.61 33.24 -0.87
C HIS A 111 3.62 33.06 -2.00
N ILE A 112 4.91 33.06 -1.70
CA ILE A 112 5.95 32.71 -2.69
C ILE A 112 5.90 31.21 -3.02
N CYS A 113 5.64 30.36 -2.00
CA CYS A 113 5.82 28.92 -2.13
C CYS A 113 4.53 28.13 -2.43
N ARG A 114 3.35 28.64 -2.08
CA ARG A 114 2.07 27.90 -2.24
C ARG A 114 1.85 27.41 -3.67
N LEU A 115 1.05 26.36 -3.84
CA LEU A 115 0.87 25.74 -5.16
C LEU A 115 0.30 26.73 -6.21
N ASP A 116 -0.68 27.54 -5.81
CA ASP A 116 -1.32 28.54 -6.68
C ASP A 116 -0.66 29.93 -6.55
N THR A 117 0.66 29.95 -6.48
CA THR A 117 1.40 31.21 -6.44
C THR A 117 1.38 31.88 -7.81
N THR A 118 1.24 33.22 -7.80
CA THR A 118 1.43 34.06 -8.97
C THR A 118 2.91 34.35 -9.25
N ILE A 119 3.80 34.01 -8.31
CA ILE A 119 5.24 34.27 -8.41
C ILE A 119 5.91 33.03 -9.02
N ARG A 120 5.98 33.01 -10.35
CA ARG A 120 6.60 31.93 -11.14
C ARG A 120 7.97 32.34 -11.69
N SER A 121 8.92 32.60 -10.80
CA SER A 121 10.30 32.92 -11.21
C SER A 121 11.30 32.00 -10.53
N TRP A 122 12.12 31.34 -11.35
CA TRP A 122 13.15 30.41 -10.92
C TRP A 122 14.21 31.05 -10.05
N SER A 123 14.65 32.26 -10.42
CA SER A 123 15.62 33.01 -9.63
C SER A 123 15.15 33.21 -8.19
N ILE A 124 13.87 33.59 -8.01
CA ILE A 124 13.23 33.79 -6.70
C ILE A 124 13.14 32.48 -5.93
N TRP A 125 12.70 31.39 -6.58
CA TRP A 125 12.58 30.09 -5.91
C TRP A 125 13.95 29.53 -5.49
N LEU A 126 14.96 29.65 -6.34
CA LEU A 126 16.33 29.22 -6.05
C LEU A 126 16.99 30.05 -4.95
N ASP A 127 16.81 31.36 -4.97
CA ASP A 127 17.34 32.23 -3.92
C ASP A 127 16.64 31.99 -2.59
N LEU A 128 15.33 31.77 -2.60
CA LEU A 128 14.58 31.45 -1.38
C LEU A 128 14.97 30.09 -0.81
N ILE A 129 15.03 29.03 -1.62
CA ILE A 129 15.38 27.71 -1.09
C ILE A 129 16.82 27.69 -0.56
N ARG A 130 17.76 28.38 -1.23
CA ARG A 130 19.13 28.59 -0.74
C ARG A 130 19.13 29.30 0.61
N THR A 131 18.37 30.39 0.72
CA THR A 131 18.25 31.15 1.97
C THR A 131 17.69 30.31 3.10
N LEU A 132 16.65 29.49 2.84
CA LEU A 132 16.07 28.58 3.83
C LEU A 132 17.06 27.50 4.28
N ILE A 133 17.85 26.94 3.36
CA ILE A 133 18.89 25.95 3.68
C ILE A 133 19.97 26.57 4.58
N GLU A 134 20.41 27.79 4.28
CA GLU A 134 21.40 28.49 5.09
C GLU A 134 20.84 28.87 6.47
N LEU A 135 19.60 29.36 6.53
CA LEU A 135 18.91 29.69 7.79
C LEU A 135 18.63 28.45 8.65
N PHE A 136 18.51 27.27 8.04
CA PHE A 136 18.38 26.01 8.77
C PHE A 136 19.66 25.63 9.54
N LYS A 137 20.85 26.12 9.14
CA LYS A 137 22.12 25.78 9.81
C LYS A 137 22.19 26.25 11.27
N PRO A 138 21.94 27.54 11.61
CA PRO A 138 21.88 27.96 13.02
C PRO A 138 20.69 27.31 13.76
N PHE A 139 19.55 27.14 13.10
CA PHE A 139 18.40 26.43 13.67
C PHE A 139 18.73 24.98 14.07
N LYS A 140 19.44 24.25 13.22
CA LYS A 140 19.91 22.88 13.49
C LYS A 140 20.70 22.80 14.79
N GLN A 141 21.59 23.76 15.04
CA GLN A 141 22.38 23.79 16.28
C GLN A 141 21.48 24.05 17.51
N SER A 142 20.52 24.96 17.37
CA SER A 142 19.52 25.24 18.40
C SER A 142 18.69 23.99 18.74
N VAL A 143 18.24 23.24 17.73
CA VAL A 143 17.50 21.96 17.91
C VAL A 143 18.34 20.92 18.66
N VAL A 144 19.61 20.75 18.29
CA VAL A 144 20.51 19.78 18.96
C VAL A 144 20.65 20.13 20.44
N ASN A 145 20.85 21.41 20.77
CA ASN A 145 20.98 21.87 22.15
C ASN A 145 19.72 21.58 22.98
N VAL A 146 18.54 21.90 22.43
CA VAL A 146 17.25 21.63 23.09
C VAL A 146 17.03 20.13 23.28
N LEU A 147 17.35 19.32 22.27
CA LEU A 147 17.18 17.87 22.32
C LEU A 147 18.06 17.20 23.39
N CYS A 148 19.28 17.67 23.62
CA CYS A 148 20.12 17.18 24.73
C CYS A 148 19.41 17.28 26.09
N HIS A 149 18.69 18.39 26.32
CA HIS A 149 17.91 18.59 27.53
C HIS A 149 16.60 17.78 27.52
N ALA A 150 15.87 17.80 26.41
CA ALA A 150 14.58 17.11 26.29
C ALA A 150 14.71 15.57 26.41
N VAL A 151 15.76 14.99 25.83
CA VAL A 151 16.07 13.55 25.95
C VAL A 151 16.45 13.16 27.38
N SER A 152 17.11 14.08 28.11
CA SER A 152 17.50 13.87 29.50
C SER A 152 16.32 13.99 30.46
N ALA A 153 15.37 14.88 30.18
CA ALA A 153 14.15 15.06 30.97
C ALA A 153 13.13 13.91 30.81
N GLY A 154 13.17 13.18 29.69
CA GLY A 154 12.27 12.05 29.44
C GLY A 154 10.82 12.51 29.22
N GLU A 155 9.85 11.78 29.79
CA GLU A 155 8.42 12.08 29.60
C GLU A 155 7.97 13.36 30.32
N ASN A 156 8.57 13.68 31.47
CA ASN A 156 8.20 14.84 32.28
C ASN A 156 9.08 16.05 31.94
N LEU A 157 8.62 16.90 31.01
CA LEU A 157 9.30 18.15 30.68
C LEU A 157 8.93 19.27 31.67
N PRO A 158 9.92 20.00 32.21
CA PRO A 158 9.67 21.29 32.82
C PRO A 158 8.93 22.23 31.85
N GLU A 159 7.98 23.02 32.33
CA GLU A 159 7.13 23.89 31.49
C GLU A 159 7.95 24.80 30.57
N ASN A 160 9.04 25.38 31.08
CA ASN A 160 9.93 26.23 30.27
C ASN A 160 10.61 25.46 29.13
N LEU A 161 10.98 24.19 29.35
CA LEU A 161 11.58 23.36 28.30
C LEU A 161 10.51 22.87 27.32
N ALA A 162 9.29 22.61 27.78
CA ALA A 162 8.16 22.25 26.93
C ALA A 162 7.84 23.37 25.94
N GLU A 163 7.82 24.63 26.40
CA GLU A 163 7.59 25.79 25.54
C GLU A 163 8.69 25.98 24.50
N VAL A 164 9.96 25.85 24.92
CA VAL A 164 11.10 25.91 23.99
C VAL A 164 11.03 24.77 22.96
N CYS A 165 10.64 23.56 23.36
CA CYS A 165 10.42 22.45 22.43
C CYS A 165 9.30 22.79 21.42
N ALA A 166 8.17 23.32 21.89
CA ALA A 166 7.06 23.74 21.04
C ALA A 166 7.48 24.80 20.01
N ASP A 167 8.26 25.81 20.42
CA ASP A 167 8.81 26.82 19.51
C ASP A 167 9.72 26.21 18.44
N ARG A 168 10.53 25.20 18.80
CA ARG A 168 11.37 24.50 17.82
C ARG A 168 10.57 23.61 16.88
N VAL A 169 9.51 22.96 17.37
CA VAL A 169 8.58 22.19 16.52
C VAL A 169 7.92 23.10 15.49
N GLU A 170 7.45 24.27 15.93
CA GLU A 170 6.78 25.23 15.06
C GLU A 170 7.69 25.74 13.94
N VAL A 171 8.90 26.18 14.28
CA VAL A 171 9.91 26.57 13.28
C VAL A 171 10.26 25.41 12.34
N LEU A 172 10.41 24.19 12.88
CA LEU A 172 10.70 23.00 12.07
C LEU A 172 9.58 22.72 11.07
N HIS A 173 8.31 22.83 11.50
CA HIS A 173 7.15 22.69 10.61
C HIS A 173 7.18 23.74 9.50
N MET A 174 7.46 25.01 9.81
CA MET A 174 7.55 26.08 8.81
C MET A 174 8.66 25.80 7.78
N PHE A 175 9.85 25.37 8.22
CA PHE A 175 10.93 24.99 7.32
C PHE A 175 10.55 23.84 6.40
N VAL A 176 10.04 22.74 6.97
CA VAL A 176 9.67 21.55 6.20
C VAL A 176 8.58 21.87 5.18
N TYR A 177 7.58 22.66 5.58
CA TYR A 177 6.52 23.12 4.69
C TYR A 177 7.06 23.94 3.51
N LEU A 178 7.82 25.00 3.78
CA LEU A 178 8.34 25.89 2.74
C LEU A 178 9.29 25.15 1.78
N ILE A 179 10.20 24.33 2.33
CA ILE A 179 11.12 23.50 1.54
C ILE A 179 10.37 22.51 0.67
N GLN A 180 9.34 21.84 1.21
CA GLN A 180 8.51 20.91 0.42
C GLN A 180 7.87 21.61 -0.78
N ARG A 181 7.23 22.75 -0.53
CA ARG A 181 6.48 23.48 -1.57
C ARG A 181 7.39 24.00 -2.68
N LEU A 182 8.54 24.59 -2.33
CA LEU A 182 9.55 25.01 -3.30
C LEU A 182 10.13 23.82 -4.07
N THR A 183 10.40 22.71 -3.39
CA THR A 183 10.88 21.49 -4.06
C THR A 183 9.87 20.99 -5.10
N PHE A 184 8.57 21.10 -4.81
CA PHE A 184 7.52 20.68 -5.73
C PHE A 184 7.44 21.58 -6.97
N HIS A 185 7.64 22.89 -6.82
CA HIS A 185 7.73 23.83 -7.95
C HIS A 185 8.98 23.57 -8.80
N ILE A 186 10.15 23.57 -8.17
CA ILE A 186 11.43 23.47 -8.88
C ILE A 186 11.60 22.07 -9.48
N GLU A 187 11.58 21.00 -8.67
CA GLU A 187 11.77 19.63 -9.17
C GLU A 187 10.63 19.24 -10.13
N GLY A 188 9.39 19.65 -9.86
CA GLY A 188 8.27 19.37 -10.78
C GLY A 188 8.50 19.94 -12.17
N THR A 189 9.11 21.13 -12.25
CA THR A 189 9.46 21.77 -13.52
C THR A 189 10.69 21.12 -14.16
N VAL A 190 11.73 20.76 -13.38
CA VAL A 190 12.88 19.97 -13.87
C VAL A 190 12.42 18.65 -14.49
N ILE A 191 11.54 17.95 -13.79
CA ILE A 191 10.95 16.69 -14.23
C ILE A 191 10.22 16.94 -15.55
N LYS A 192 9.28 17.89 -15.63
CA LYS A 192 8.53 18.20 -16.86
C LYS A 192 9.48 18.42 -18.05
N ARG A 193 10.52 19.24 -17.87
CA ARG A 193 11.56 19.51 -18.87
C ARG A 193 12.30 18.23 -19.31
N ALA A 194 12.68 17.38 -18.37
CA ALA A 194 13.36 16.12 -18.67
C ALA A 194 12.46 15.15 -19.46
N TYR A 195 11.16 15.12 -19.17
CA TYR A 195 10.17 14.34 -19.93
C TYR A 195 10.00 14.87 -21.36
N GLU A 196 9.90 16.20 -21.52
CA GLU A 196 9.82 16.86 -22.84
C GLU A 196 11.06 16.56 -23.70
N GLN A 197 12.26 16.59 -23.12
CA GLN A 197 13.51 16.24 -23.81
C GLN A 197 13.56 14.77 -24.27
N LEU A 198 12.87 13.88 -23.56
CA LEU A 198 12.75 12.46 -23.90
C LEU A 198 11.60 12.18 -24.90
N GLY A 199 10.89 13.20 -25.36
CA GLY A 199 9.78 13.07 -26.31
C GLY A 199 8.52 12.42 -25.73
N THR A 200 8.37 12.46 -24.40
CA THR A 200 7.26 11.82 -23.68
C THR A 200 6.52 12.90 -22.87
N SER A 201 5.29 13.25 -23.23
CA SER A 201 4.52 14.21 -22.42
C SER A 201 4.17 13.57 -21.09
N ALA A 202 4.63 14.11 -19.97
CA ALA A 202 4.10 13.74 -18.67
C ALA A 202 2.58 13.96 -18.71
N LYS A 203 1.78 12.90 -18.51
CA LYS A 203 0.34 13.08 -18.33
C LYS A 203 0.15 14.01 -17.15
N GLU A 204 -0.64 15.05 -17.36
CA GLU A 204 -0.92 16.05 -16.34
C GLU A 204 -1.32 15.34 -15.05
N CYS A 205 -0.77 15.82 -13.94
CA CYS A 205 -1.12 15.36 -12.61
C CYS A 205 -2.58 15.77 -12.37
N GLU A 206 -3.55 14.96 -12.82
CA GLU A 206 -4.99 15.21 -12.70
C GLU A 206 -5.32 15.37 -11.22
N ASN A 207 -5.50 16.65 -10.88
CA ASN A 207 -5.73 17.34 -9.61
C ASN A 207 -5.18 18.79 -9.74
N ARG A 208 -4.40 19.09 -10.78
CA ARG A 208 -4.10 20.45 -11.21
C ARG A 208 -5.10 20.82 -12.30
N GLU A 209 -6.04 21.70 -11.98
CA GLU A 209 -6.85 22.36 -13.01
C GLU A 209 -5.88 23.02 -14.00
N SER A 210 -5.98 22.59 -15.25
CA SER A 210 -5.24 23.12 -16.38
C SER A 210 -5.65 24.59 -16.60
N ASN A 211 -4.95 25.52 -15.95
CA ASN A 211 -4.93 26.89 -16.42
C ASN A 211 -4.05 26.93 -17.67
N GLU A 212 -4.68 27.21 -18.82
CA GLU A 212 -4.11 27.38 -20.17
C GLU A 212 -3.06 28.52 -20.29
N ASN A 213 -2.42 28.93 -19.19
CA ASN A 213 -1.45 30.04 -19.12
C ASN A 213 -0.01 29.57 -18.81
N ASP A 214 0.38 28.36 -19.22
CA ASP A 214 1.72 27.80 -18.98
C ASP A 214 2.83 28.41 -19.88
N ASP A 215 2.50 29.41 -20.68
CA ASP A 215 3.38 30.13 -21.63
C ASP A 215 4.28 31.21 -20.99
N LEU A 216 4.34 31.30 -19.65
CA LEU A 216 5.12 32.30 -18.91
C LEU A 216 6.24 31.69 -18.04
N ASN A 217 6.84 30.58 -18.46
CA ASN A 217 8.06 30.08 -17.82
C ASN A 217 9.27 30.88 -18.33
N GLU A 218 9.81 31.78 -17.51
CA GLU A 218 11.16 32.32 -17.74
C GLU A 218 12.11 31.12 -18.01
N GLY A 219 12.83 31.17 -19.14
CA GLY A 219 13.60 30.03 -19.63
C GLY A 219 14.63 29.54 -18.60
N ILE A 220 14.48 28.30 -18.14
CA ILE A 220 15.36 27.64 -17.19
C ILE A 220 16.75 27.51 -17.81
N SER A 221 17.76 28.17 -17.24
CA SER A 221 19.13 28.01 -17.72
C SER A 221 19.72 26.67 -17.27
N GLU A 222 20.75 26.18 -17.97
CA GLU A 222 21.51 25.00 -17.50
C GLU A 222 22.23 25.27 -16.17
N GLU A 223 22.66 26.52 -15.94
CA GLU A 223 23.30 26.95 -14.70
C GLU A 223 22.34 26.81 -13.51
N ASP A 224 21.06 27.18 -13.69
CA ASP A 224 20.02 27.03 -12.66
C ASP A 224 19.79 25.56 -12.29
N VAL A 225 19.86 24.64 -13.25
CA VAL A 225 19.70 23.19 -13.01
C VAL A 225 20.90 22.63 -12.23
N VAL A 226 22.11 23.11 -12.50
CA VAL A 226 23.31 22.73 -11.73
C VAL A 226 23.18 23.23 -10.29
N VAL A 227 22.82 24.50 -10.10
CA VAL A 227 22.57 25.09 -8.78
C VAL A 227 21.50 24.29 -8.02
N TRP A 228 20.41 23.93 -8.68
CA TRP A 228 19.35 23.12 -8.07
C TRP A 228 19.85 21.72 -7.65
N THR A 229 20.70 21.10 -8.46
CA THR A 229 21.28 19.78 -8.15
C THR A 229 22.11 19.82 -6.87
N ASP A 230 22.87 20.89 -6.65
CA ASP A 230 23.64 21.10 -5.42
C ASP A 230 22.70 21.33 -4.22
N LEU A 231 21.67 22.17 -4.38
CA LEU A 231 20.69 22.46 -3.33
C LEU A 231 19.89 21.22 -2.93
N ARG A 232 19.58 20.33 -3.88
CA ARG A 232 18.94 19.03 -3.61
C ARG A 232 19.75 18.18 -2.64
N VAL A 233 21.08 18.16 -2.76
CA VAL A 233 21.95 17.41 -1.83
C VAL A 233 21.87 18.00 -0.42
N GLU A 234 21.82 19.33 -0.29
CA GLU A 234 21.64 19.98 1.02
C GLU A 234 20.25 19.71 1.63
N ILE A 235 19.18 19.69 0.82
CA ILE A 235 17.85 19.29 1.29
C ILE A 235 17.88 17.86 1.83
N LEU A 236 18.52 16.91 1.13
CA LEU A 236 18.67 15.54 1.62
C LEU A 236 19.46 15.48 2.93
N LYS A 237 20.47 16.35 3.13
CA LYS A 237 21.18 16.46 4.42
C LYS A 237 20.27 16.98 5.54
N ILE A 238 19.36 17.90 5.25
CA ILE A 238 18.33 18.36 6.20
C ILE A 238 17.40 17.21 6.59
N ILE A 239 16.85 16.50 5.60
CA ILE A 239 15.97 15.35 5.84
C ILE A 239 16.70 14.28 6.65
N ARG A 240 17.96 13.97 6.29
CA ARG A 240 18.81 13.04 7.03
C ARG A 240 18.98 13.47 8.48
N PHE A 241 19.27 14.75 8.72
CA PHE A 241 19.40 15.27 10.08
C PHE A 241 18.10 15.07 10.87
N ILE A 242 16.95 15.47 10.31
CA ILE A 242 15.65 15.35 11.00
C ILE A 242 15.36 13.88 11.33
N CYS A 243 15.53 12.97 10.37
CA CYS A 243 15.16 11.57 10.52
C CYS A 243 16.17 10.74 11.35
N TYR A 244 17.47 11.08 11.35
CA TYR A 244 18.54 10.27 11.95
C TYR A 244 19.30 10.96 13.10
N ILE A 245 18.80 12.08 13.62
CA ILE A 245 19.51 12.72 14.74
C ILE A 245 19.56 11.78 15.95
N ASN A 246 20.77 11.51 16.42
CA ASN A 246 21.03 10.63 17.56
C ASN A 246 21.70 11.44 18.67
N ILE A 247 21.21 11.30 19.90
CA ILE A 247 21.74 12.01 21.07
C ILE A 247 22.35 10.99 22.03
N ARG A 248 23.63 11.19 22.39
CA ARG A 248 24.33 10.32 23.35
C ARG A 248 23.91 10.65 24.78
N ARG A 249 23.59 9.63 25.56
CA ARG A 249 23.49 9.70 27.02
C ARG A 249 24.87 9.49 27.64
N GLY A 250 25.10 10.07 28.82
CA GLY A 250 26.39 10.00 29.53
C GLY A 250 26.91 8.58 29.82
N ASN A 251 26.05 7.55 29.72
CA ASN A 251 26.36 6.15 30.00
C ASN A 251 26.68 5.32 28.74
N SER A 252 27.14 5.94 27.65
CA SER A 252 27.42 5.32 26.33
C SER A 252 26.22 4.86 25.50
N ASP A 253 25.00 4.88 26.04
CA ASP A 253 23.77 4.64 25.28
C ASP A 253 23.44 5.82 24.36
N SER A 254 23.10 5.56 23.10
CA SER A 254 22.64 6.57 22.15
C SER A 254 21.13 6.45 21.96
N VAL A 255 20.41 7.57 22.11
CA VAL A 255 18.98 7.64 21.77
C VAL A 255 18.85 7.89 20.29
N GLU A 256 18.36 6.88 19.59
CA GLU A 256 18.11 6.96 18.15
C GLU A 256 16.87 7.79 17.83
N ASN A 257 16.90 8.50 16.69
CA ASN A 257 15.77 9.30 16.18
C ASN A 257 15.25 10.25 17.25
N ALA A 258 16.18 10.96 17.89
CA ALA A 258 15.97 11.79 19.06
C ALA A 258 15.02 12.97 18.78
N ILE A 259 14.80 13.33 17.51
CA ILE A 259 13.89 14.41 17.13
C ILE A 259 12.51 14.28 17.78
N ARG A 260 12.02 13.04 17.96
CA ARG A 260 10.72 12.74 18.59
C ARG A 260 10.56 13.30 20.00
N PHE A 261 11.67 13.56 20.70
CA PHE A 261 11.66 14.15 22.04
C PHE A 261 11.37 15.65 22.03
N LEU A 262 11.12 16.28 20.88
CA LEU A 262 10.50 17.60 20.84
C LEU A 262 8.99 17.58 21.11
N TRP A 263 8.30 16.45 20.89
CA TRP A 263 6.85 16.32 21.07
C TRP A 263 6.48 15.61 22.37
N ARG A 264 5.29 15.90 22.92
CA ARG A 264 4.70 15.13 24.03
C ARG A 264 3.26 14.71 23.67
N PRO A 265 2.96 13.40 23.54
CA PRO A 265 3.85 12.24 23.64
C PRO A 265 5.00 12.29 22.60
N ALA A 266 6.06 11.48 22.79
CA ALA A 266 7.27 11.49 21.96
C ALA A 266 7.05 10.90 20.56
N GLU A 267 6.12 11.49 19.83
CA GLU A 267 5.62 11.12 18.52
C GLU A 267 5.65 12.37 17.63
N PRO A 268 6.48 12.39 16.57
CA PRO A 268 6.51 13.52 15.65
C PRO A 268 5.21 13.71 14.88
N SER A 269 4.97 14.93 14.39
CA SER A 269 3.86 15.20 13.47
C SER A 269 3.91 14.27 12.25
N THR A 270 2.77 13.60 12.00
CA THR A 270 2.61 12.75 10.82
C THR A 270 2.65 13.58 9.53
N GLN A 271 2.09 14.80 9.53
CA GLN A 271 2.13 15.71 8.38
C GLN A 271 3.57 16.10 8.03
N MET A 272 4.41 16.38 9.02
CA MET A 272 5.83 16.69 8.80
C MET A 272 6.57 15.52 8.16
N LEU A 273 6.44 14.32 8.73
CA LEU A 273 7.10 13.13 8.18
C LEU A 273 6.57 12.77 6.78
N ARG A 274 5.28 12.98 6.53
CA ARG A 274 4.65 12.83 5.21
C ARG A 274 5.23 13.83 4.20
N ALA A 275 5.44 15.09 4.61
CA ALA A 275 6.06 16.11 3.77
C ALA A 275 7.50 15.75 3.37
N LEU A 276 8.30 15.26 4.32
CA LEU A 276 9.66 14.77 4.06
C LEU A 276 9.67 13.59 3.09
N ALA A 277 8.79 12.61 3.30
CA ALA A 277 8.66 11.47 2.38
C ALA A 277 8.23 11.92 0.97
N ALA A 278 7.32 12.89 0.88
CA ALA A 278 6.86 13.44 -0.38
C ALA A 278 7.98 14.15 -1.17
N ILE A 279 8.89 14.87 -0.48
CA ILE A 279 10.11 15.42 -1.09
C ILE A 279 10.97 14.32 -1.71
N ILE A 280 11.24 13.25 -0.95
CA ILE A 280 12.09 12.15 -1.41
C ILE A 280 11.47 11.44 -2.62
N VAL A 281 10.16 11.17 -2.59
CA VAL A 281 9.47 10.53 -3.72
C VAL A 281 9.43 11.44 -4.94
N ASN A 282 9.25 12.75 -4.77
CA ASN A 282 9.32 13.72 -5.87
C ASN A 282 10.71 13.70 -6.52
N PHE A 283 11.77 13.68 -5.70
CA PHE A 283 13.14 13.51 -6.19
C PHE A 283 13.36 12.19 -6.94
N ALA A 284 12.72 11.09 -6.52
CA ALA A 284 12.84 9.79 -7.17
C ALA A 284 12.05 9.68 -8.49
N ALA A 285 11.11 10.59 -8.74
CA ALA A 285 10.27 10.62 -9.95
C ALA A 285 11.01 11.12 -11.21
N HIS A 286 12.25 11.59 -11.07
CA HIS A 286 13.04 12.12 -12.17
C HIS A 286 13.42 11.04 -13.22
N PRO A 287 13.25 11.29 -14.53
CA PRO A 287 13.51 10.32 -15.59
C PRO A 287 14.90 9.70 -15.62
N ARG A 288 15.92 10.45 -15.21
CA ARG A 288 17.31 9.97 -15.06
C ARG A 288 17.42 8.62 -14.36
N PHE A 289 16.53 8.32 -13.42
CA PHE A 289 16.55 7.06 -12.69
C PHE A 289 16.10 5.84 -13.51
N ALA A 290 15.61 6.03 -14.74
CA ALA A 290 15.41 4.95 -15.71
C ALA A 290 16.75 4.32 -16.15
N GLU A 291 17.84 5.08 -16.10
CA GLU A 291 19.18 4.62 -16.48
C GLU A 291 19.81 3.69 -15.43
N THR A 292 20.66 2.78 -15.89
CA THR A 292 21.38 1.84 -15.00
C THR A 292 22.53 2.51 -14.23
N SER A 293 23.01 3.65 -14.70
CA SER A 293 24.04 4.49 -14.09
C SER A 293 23.57 5.13 -12.77
N SER A 294 22.31 5.56 -12.69
CA SER A 294 21.73 6.29 -11.54
C SER A 294 21.18 5.40 -10.43
N LYS A 295 21.52 4.11 -10.44
CA LYS A 295 21.12 3.14 -9.40
C LYS A 295 21.54 3.48 -7.97
N PRO A 296 22.82 3.85 -7.68
CA PRO A 296 23.24 4.13 -6.32
C PRO A 296 22.47 5.31 -5.72
N ASP A 297 22.25 6.36 -6.52
CA ASP A 297 21.51 7.56 -6.13
C ASP A 297 20.04 7.25 -5.81
N LEU A 298 19.37 6.42 -6.62
CA LEU A 298 17.98 6.02 -6.34
C LEU A 298 17.90 5.17 -5.06
N LYS A 299 18.87 4.27 -4.85
CA LYS A 299 18.95 3.49 -3.62
C LYS A 299 19.12 4.41 -2.40
N GLU A 300 19.98 5.41 -2.50
CA GLU A 300 20.18 6.40 -1.43
C GLU A 300 18.88 7.14 -1.07
N LEU A 301 18.07 7.52 -2.07
CA LEU A 301 16.75 8.10 -1.84
C LEU A 301 15.83 7.17 -1.04
N PHE A 302 15.79 5.89 -1.37
CA PHE A 302 14.98 4.92 -0.62
C PHE A 302 15.53 4.66 0.79
N GLU A 303 16.84 4.73 1.01
CA GLU A 303 17.42 4.69 2.36
C GLU A 303 16.91 5.86 3.22
N TYR A 304 16.74 7.06 2.66
CA TYR A 304 16.15 8.19 3.39
C TYR A 304 14.67 7.98 3.79
N LEU A 305 13.93 7.12 3.08
CA LEU A 305 12.55 6.76 3.46
C LEU A 305 12.51 5.73 4.60
N ARG A 306 13.58 4.96 4.81
CA ARG A 306 13.60 3.84 5.76
C ARG A 306 13.24 4.24 7.20
N PRO A 307 13.79 5.30 7.81
CA PRO A 307 13.42 5.70 9.18
C PRO A 307 11.97 6.15 9.27
N ILE A 308 11.45 6.81 8.22
CA ILE A 308 10.04 7.24 8.15
C ILE A 308 9.12 6.02 8.19
N CYS A 309 9.46 4.99 7.40
CA CYS A 309 8.67 3.75 7.35
C CYS A 309 8.79 2.91 8.61
N VAL A 310 10.02 2.65 9.08
CA VAL A 310 10.33 1.65 10.11
C VAL A 310 10.29 2.28 11.50
N ASP A 311 11.08 3.33 11.72
CA ASP A 311 11.30 3.86 13.06
C ASP A 311 10.15 4.76 13.52
N PHE A 312 9.58 5.53 12.59
CA PHE A 312 8.38 6.35 12.83
C PHE A 312 7.08 5.65 12.44
N LYS A 313 7.14 4.40 11.97
CA LYS A 313 5.97 3.54 11.67
C LYS A 313 4.98 4.12 10.64
N LEU A 314 5.46 4.93 9.70
CA LEU A 314 4.61 5.56 8.65
C LEU A 314 4.66 4.84 7.30
N ALA A 315 4.94 3.54 7.29
CA ALA A 315 5.00 2.72 6.08
C ALA A 315 3.73 2.85 5.20
N SER A 316 2.54 2.98 5.81
CA SER A 316 1.28 3.15 5.09
C SER A 316 1.18 4.49 4.35
N GLU A 317 1.61 5.59 4.98
CA GLU A 317 1.60 6.92 4.38
C GLU A 317 2.58 7.02 3.22
N VAL A 318 3.81 6.51 3.42
CA VAL A 318 4.84 6.46 2.37
C VAL A 318 4.37 5.61 1.20
N ALA A 319 3.78 4.44 1.46
CA ALA A 319 3.19 3.58 0.44
C ALA A 319 2.15 4.32 -0.41
N ARG A 320 1.26 5.10 0.22
CA ARG A 320 0.24 5.89 -0.48
C ARG A 320 0.87 6.94 -1.39
N ILE A 321 1.91 7.64 -0.93
CA ILE A 321 2.64 8.64 -1.72
C ILE A 321 3.27 7.97 -2.95
N ILE A 322 3.98 6.85 -2.76
CA ILE A 322 4.65 6.14 -3.86
C ILE A 322 3.63 5.63 -4.88
N VAL A 323 2.52 5.04 -4.42
CA VAL A 323 1.48 4.52 -5.29
C VAL A 323 0.80 5.64 -6.08
N LYS A 324 0.50 6.78 -5.45
CA LYS A 324 -0.01 7.95 -6.16
C LYS A 324 0.99 8.46 -7.20
N ALA A 325 2.28 8.47 -6.87
CA ALA A 325 3.34 8.86 -7.80
C ALA A 325 3.47 7.90 -9.01
N SER A 326 3.32 6.57 -8.83
CA SER A 326 3.37 5.62 -9.96
C SER A 326 2.29 5.83 -11.02
N VAL A 327 1.16 6.43 -10.64
CA VAL A 327 0.08 6.71 -11.60
C VAL A 327 0.47 7.86 -12.54
N ASN A 328 1.27 8.80 -12.03
CA ASN A 328 1.52 10.08 -12.69
C ASN A 328 2.90 10.16 -13.37
N PHE A 329 3.90 9.40 -12.91
CA PHE A 329 5.29 9.52 -13.41
C PHE A 329 5.73 8.29 -14.21
N GLU A 330 5.93 8.45 -15.53
CA GLU A 330 6.27 7.36 -16.45
C GLU A 330 7.58 6.62 -16.11
N TYR A 331 8.55 7.34 -15.55
CA TYR A 331 9.91 6.85 -15.33
C TYR A 331 10.24 6.57 -13.87
N LEU A 332 9.25 6.55 -12.98
CA LEU A 332 9.50 6.12 -11.61
C LEU A 332 9.95 4.65 -11.62
N ASN A 333 11.27 4.45 -11.48
CA ASN A 333 11.92 3.19 -11.82
C ASN A 333 11.90 2.22 -10.63
N TYR A 334 10.81 1.48 -10.52
CA TYR A 334 10.61 0.45 -9.49
C TYR A 334 11.45 -0.82 -9.67
N ARG A 335 12.43 -0.82 -10.58
CA ARG A 335 13.39 -1.94 -10.72
C ARG A 335 14.16 -2.25 -9.43
N HIS A 336 14.11 -1.36 -8.44
CA HIS A 336 14.85 -1.42 -7.18
C HIS A 336 13.97 -1.71 -5.97
N VAL A 337 12.71 -2.14 -6.15
CA VAL A 337 11.87 -2.64 -5.02
C VAL A 337 12.58 -3.79 -4.27
N LYS A 338 13.50 -4.51 -4.91
CA LYS A 338 14.35 -5.53 -4.27
C LYS A 338 15.26 -4.98 -3.16
N ASP A 339 15.68 -3.72 -3.26
CA ASP A 339 16.50 -3.05 -2.22
C ASP A 339 15.63 -2.60 -1.03
N ILE A 340 14.31 -2.70 -1.14
CA ILE A 340 13.32 -2.31 -0.13
C ILE A 340 12.68 -3.54 0.54
N ARG A 341 13.26 -4.73 0.37
CA ARG A 341 12.75 -6.00 0.96
C ARG A 341 12.55 -5.92 2.47
N ASP A 342 13.36 -5.13 3.18
CA ASP A 342 13.24 -4.98 4.63
C ASP A 342 12.05 -4.10 5.06
N MET A 343 11.24 -3.62 4.10
CA MET A 343 10.01 -2.84 4.33
C MET A 343 8.75 -3.56 3.83
N ASP A 344 8.60 -4.85 4.16
CA ASP A 344 7.44 -5.68 3.82
C ASP A 344 6.10 -5.02 4.12
N GLN A 345 5.99 -4.32 5.26
CA GLN A 345 4.79 -3.58 5.64
C GLN A 345 4.46 -2.46 4.63
N MET A 346 5.47 -1.74 4.14
CA MET A 346 5.27 -0.70 3.12
C MET A 346 4.78 -1.35 1.82
N MET A 347 5.42 -2.43 1.36
CA MET A 347 5.00 -3.16 0.16
C MET A 347 3.56 -3.70 0.27
N SER A 348 3.17 -4.20 1.45
CA SER A 348 1.81 -4.65 1.74
C SER A 348 0.81 -3.51 1.58
N HIS A 349 1.08 -2.35 2.18
CA HIS A 349 0.25 -1.15 2.00
C HIS A 349 0.25 -0.64 0.55
N MET A 350 1.36 -0.76 -0.19
CA MET A 350 1.41 -0.38 -1.59
C MET A 350 0.46 -1.24 -2.43
N LEU A 351 0.43 -2.56 -2.21
CA LEU A 351 -0.52 -3.46 -2.87
C LEU A 351 -1.97 -3.14 -2.49
N TYR A 352 -2.23 -2.82 -1.22
CA TYR A 352 -3.55 -2.37 -0.76
C TYR A 352 -4.02 -1.11 -1.50
N TYR A 353 -3.19 -0.05 -1.53
CA TYR A 353 -3.54 1.19 -2.23
C TYR A 353 -3.61 1.01 -3.74
N ALA A 354 -2.73 0.19 -4.33
CA ALA A 354 -2.82 -0.14 -5.74
C ALA A 354 -4.17 -0.78 -6.05
N GLY A 355 -4.63 -1.73 -5.23
CA GLY A 355 -5.95 -2.35 -5.38
C GLY A 355 -7.11 -1.35 -5.33
N MET A 356 -6.95 -0.25 -4.58
CA MET A 356 -7.95 0.83 -4.49
C MET A 356 -7.95 1.76 -5.70
N LEU A 357 -6.79 2.03 -6.31
CA LEU A 357 -6.64 2.90 -7.48
C LEU A 357 -6.88 2.19 -8.82
N ARG A 358 -7.18 0.89 -8.80
CA ARG A 358 -7.42 0.12 -10.02
C ARG A 358 -8.66 0.65 -10.76
N PRO A 359 -8.59 0.91 -12.09
CA PRO A 359 -9.76 1.31 -12.87
C PRO A 359 -10.85 0.25 -12.79
N ARG A 360 -12.07 0.60 -12.38
CA ARG A 360 -13.18 -0.37 -12.23
C ARG A 360 -13.89 -0.69 -13.55
N GLU A 361 -13.72 0.17 -14.56
CA GLU A 361 -14.38 0.03 -15.84
C GLU A 361 -13.64 -0.95 -16.76
N ALA A 362 -14.37 -1.94 -17.29
CA ALA A 362 -13.82 -2.98 -18.16
C ALA A 362 -13.27 -2.47 -19.50
N SER A 363 -13.60 -1.23 -19.89
CA SER A 363 -13.06 -0.54 -21.08
C SER A 363 -11.60 -0.11 -20.90
N LEU A 364 -11.12 0.01 -19.66
CA LEU A 364 -9.78 0.47 -19.30
C LEU A 364 -8.91 -0.70 -18.84
N GLN A 365 -8.70 -1.70 -19.70
CA GLN A 365 -7.78 -2.83 -19.43
C GLN A 365 -6.30 -2.42 -19.41
N CYS A 366 -5.97 -1.15 -19.66
CA CYS A 366 -4.60 -0.66 -19.68
C CYS A 366 -4.32 0.18 -18.43
N LEU A 367 -3.44 -0.32 -17.57
CA LEU A 367 -2.90 0.46 -16.46
C LEU A 367 -1.80 1.40 -16.98
N PRO A 368 -1.59 2.56 -16.33
CA PRO A 368 -0.37 3.34 -16.54
C PRO A 368 0.85 2.43 -16.41
N ARG A 369 1.73 2.44 -17.42
CA ARG A 369 2.92 1.58 -17.46
C ARG A 369 3.74 1.55 -16.16
N PRO A 370 3.99 2.66 -15.46
CA PRO A 370 4.80 2.66 -14.23
C PRO A 370 4.08 2.01 -13.08
N PHE A 371 2.76 2.17 -13.02
CA PHE A 371 1.90 1.51 -12.05
C PHE A 371 1.88 -0.01 -12.27
N ALA A 372 1.76 -0.45 -13.52
CA ALA A 372 1.90 -1.88 -13.85
C ALA A 372 3.30 -2.41 -13.51
N LEU A 373 4.36 -1.66 -13.83
CA LEU A 373 5.74 -2.02 -13.49
C LEU A 373 5.97 -2.07 -11.98
N LEU A 374 5.33 -1.19 -11.20
CA LEU A 374 5.40 -1.25 -9.75
C LEU A 374 4.85 -2.58 -9.24
N ILE A 375 3.64 -2.96 -9.65
CA ILE A 375 3.00 -4.22 -9.25
C ILE A 375 3.86 -5.42 -9.68
N GLU A 376 4.34 -5.41 -10.94
CA GLU A 376 5.26 -6.42 -11.47
C GLU A 376 6.50 -6.57 -10.58
N LYS A 377 7.10 -5.45 -10.16
CA LYS A 377 8.33 -5.45 -9.37
C LYS A 377 8.13 -5.82 -7.92
N ILE A 378 7.00 -5.47 -7.29
CA ILE A 378 6.67 -6.00 -5.97
C ILE A 378 6.49 -7.52 -6.07
N ALA A 379 5.78 -8.02 -7.09
CA ALA A 379 5.58 -9.47 -7.30
C ALA A 379 6.89 -10.24 -7.44
N GLU A 380 7.87 -9.69 -8.17
CA GLU A 380 9.19 -10.29 -8.32
C GLU A 380 10.06 -10.22 -7.05
N SER A 381 9.79 -9.27 -6.16
CA SER A 381 10.68 -8.93 -5.05
C SER A 381 10.21 -9.49 -3.72
N ALA A 382 8.91 -9.49 -3.46
CA ALA A 382 8.32 -9.96 -2.21
C ALA A 382 7.07 -10.81 -2.47
N PRO A 383 7.23 -12.04 -2.99
CA PRO A 383 6.13 -12.96 -3.23
C PRO A 383 5.32 -13.24 -1.95
N GLU A 384 5.96 -13.29 -0.80
CA GLU A 384 5.31 -13.53 0.48
C GLU A 384 4.29 -12.43 0.83
N THR A 385 4.55 -11.17 0.46
CA THR A 385 3.61 -10.05 0.69
C THR A 385 2.30 -10.20 -0.12
N PHE A 386 2.34 -10.95 -1.24
CA PHE A 386 1.15 -11.23 -2.04
C PHE A 386 0.20 -12.21 -1.35
N PHE A 387 0.72 -13.06 -0.45
CA PHE A 387 -0.12 -13.96 0.35
C PHE A 387 -1.18 -13.18 1.15
N GLU A 388 -0.77 -12.08 1.78
CA GLU A 388 -1.64 -11.25 2.62
C GLU A 388 -2.62 -10.39 1.80
N ASN A 389 -2.26 -10.06 0.56
CA ASN A 389 -2.98 -9.11 -0.30
C ASN A 389 -3.69 -9.75 -1.49
N VAL A 390 -3.82 -11.08 -1.52
CA VAL A 390 -4.26 -11.83 -2.71
C VAL A 390 -5.58 -11.29 -3.29
N ARG A 391 -6.56 -10.92 -2.45
CA ARG A 391 -7.86 -10.41 -2.89
C ARG A 391 -7.74 -9.07 -3.63
N GLY A 392 -6.84 -8.20 -3.18
CA GLY A 392 -6.57 -6.91 -3.84
C GLY A 392 -5.76 -7.06 -5.13
N VAL A 393 -4.94 -8.10 -5.20
CA VAL A 393 -4.05 -8.34 -6.34
C VAL A 393 -4.72 -9.07 -7.50
N VAL A 394 -5.54 -10.10 -7.22
CA VAL A 394 -6.11 -11.00 -8.25
C VAL A 394 -6.69 -10.25 -9.45
N PRO A 395 -7.45 -9.15 -9.29
CA PRO A 395 -8.03 -8.50 -10.46
C PRO A 395 -6.99 -7.84 -11.38
N PHE A 396 -5.75 -7.58 -10.94
CA PHE A 396 -4.68 -7.12 -11.84
C PHE A 396 -4.31 -8.14 -12.93
N LEU A 397 -4.69 -9.41 -12.75
CA LEU A 397 -4.54 -10.44 -13.78
C LEU A 397 -5.45 -10.23 -15.00
N GLU A 398 -6.42 -9.31 -14.93
CA GLU A 398 -7.30 -8.97 -16.04
C GLU A 398 -6.78 -7.79 -16.89
N TYR A 399 -5.67 -7.15 -16.49
CA TYR A 399 -5.13 -5.97 -17.14
C TYR A 399 -3.89 -6.29 -17.96
N ASP A 400 -3.66 -5.48 -18.99
CA ASP A 400 -2.36 -5.39 -19.66
C ASP A 400 -1.39 -4.55 -18.82
N PRO A 401 -0.08 -4.89 -18.80
CA PRO A 401 0.62 -5.77 -19.72
C PRO A 401 0.74 -7.26 -19.28
N PRO A 402 0.97 -8.20 -20.22
CA PRO A 402 1.21 -9.61 -19.92
C PRO A 402 2.40 -9.87 -18.99
N SER A 403 3.43 -9.01 -18.99
CA SER A 403 4.58 -9.14 -18.10
C SER A 403 4.20 -9.02 -16.62
N MET A 404 3.28 -8.11 -16.30
CA MET A 404 2.72 -7.95 -14.96
C MET A 404 1.97 -9.21 -14.54
N ARG A 405 1.13 -9.75 -15.43
CA ARG A 405 0.38 -10.99 -15.18
C ARG A 405 1.32 -12.17 -14.92
N SER A 406 2.35 -12.36 -15.76
CA SER A 406 3.39 -13.36 -15.54
C SER A 406 4.09 -13.19 -14.18
N ALA A 407 4.44 -11.97 -13.78
CA ALA A 407 5.09 -11.72 -12.50
C ALA A 407 4.21 -12.05 -11.29
N ILE A 408 2.93 -11.68 -11.34
CA ILE A 408 1.95 -12.03 -10.29
C ILE A 408 1.79 -13.55 -10.20
N LEU A 409 1.60 -14.24 -11.32
CA LEU A 409 1.46 -15.70 -11.37
C LEU A 409 2.73 -16.42 -10.89
N LYS A 410 3.90 -15.85 -11.19
CA LYS A 410 5.17 -16.34 -10.64
C LYS A 410 5.20 -16.22 -9.12
N ALA A 411 4.80 -15.07 -8.57
CA ALA A 411 4.73 -14.86 -7.13
C ALA A 411 3.78 -15.88 -6.47
N PHE A 412 2.61 -16.11 -7.06
CA PHE A 412 1.67 -17.15 -6.60
C PHE A 412 2.32 -18.53 -6.56
N SER A 413 3.06 -18.91 -7.60
CA SER A 413 3.76 -20.20 -7.64
C SER A 413 4.81 -20.34 -6.54
N GLN A 414 5.53 -19.25 -6.24
CA GLN A 414 6.55 -19.20 -5.19
C GLN A 414 5.92 -19.32 -3.81
N VAL A 415 4.82 -18.59 -3.55
CA VAL A 415 4.06 -18.69 -2.30
C VAL A 415 3.52 -20.11 -2.10
N VAL A 416 2.91 -20.70 -3.14
CA VAL A 416 2.41 -22.10 -3.09
C VAL A 416 3.53 -23.10 -2.78
N CYS A 417 4.75 -22.86 -3.25
CA CYS A 417 5.90 -23.70 -2.93
C CYS A 417 6.50 -23.42 -1.55
N GLY A 418 6.18 -22.26 -0.96
CA GLY A 418 6.72 -21.72 0.27
C GLY A 418 6.46 -22.53 1.54
N PRO A 419 7.09 -22.15 2.66
CA PRO A 419 7.01 -22.86 3.93
C PRO A 419 5.59 -22.89 4.53
N ASP A 420 4.82 -21.81 4.33
CA ASP A 420 3.48 -21.63 4.89
C ASP A 420 2.41 -22.45 4.16
N MET A 421 2.71 -22.89 2.93
CA MET A 421 1.81 -23.66 2.07
C MET A 421 2.05 -25.17 2.11
N LYS A 422 2.77 -25.66 3.13
CA LYS A 422 2.94 -27.11 3.34
C LYS A 422 1.59 -27.76 3.64
N PRO A 423 1.26 -28.92 3.06
CA PRO A 423 -0.03 -29.60 3.27
C PRO A 423 -0.44 -29.77 4.74
N ARG A 424 0.53 -30.00 5.64
CA ARG A 424 0.31 -30.13 7.10
C ARG A 424 -0.30 -28.87 7.76
N TYR A 425 -0.11 -27.70 7.17
CA TYR A 425 -0.60 -26.41 7.66
C TYR A 425 -1.94 -26.01 7.02
N LEU A 426 -2.34 -26.65 5.92
CA LEU A 426 -3.51 -26.28 5.12
C LEU A 426 -4.75 -27.08 5.50
N ARG A 427 -5.24 -26.86 6.72
CA ARG A 427 -6.50 -27.47 7.18
C ARG A 427 -7.70 -26.91 6.41
N PRO A 428 -8.76 -27.73 6.16
CA PRO A 428 -10.02 -27.24 5.61
C PRO A 428 -10.56 -26.04 6.41
N GLY A 429 -11.10 -25.03 5.71
CA GLY A 429 -11.71 -23.85 6.33
C GLY A 429 -10.74 -22.82 6.93
N ARG A 430 -9.42 -22.97 6.74
CA ARG A 430 -8.43 -21.96 7.15
C ARG A 430 -8.10 -21.01 6.00
N ASP A 431 -7.85 -19.75 6.33
CA ASP A 431 -7.53 -18.68 5.37
C ASP A 431 -6.38 -19.05 4.44
N ALA A 432 -5.31 -19.66 4.97
CA ALA A 432 -4.16 -20.08 4.17
C ALA A 432 -4.54 -21.08 3.05
N ARG A 433 -5.49 -21.99 3.31
CA ARG A 433 -5.98 -22.91 2.28
C ARG A 433 -6.83 -22.19 1.24
N ILE A 434 -7.71 -21.30 1.68
CA ILE A 434 -8.55 -20.48 0.78
C ILE A 434 -7.66 -19.66 -0.15
N ILE A 435 -6.64 -19.00 0.39
CA ILE A 435 -5.68 -18.19 -0.35
C ILE A 435 -4.90 -19.06 -1.36
N ARG A 436 -4.39 -20.22 -0.95
CA ARG A 436 -3.77 -21.18 -1.88
C ARG A 436 -4.70 -21.54 -3.02
N ASP A 437 -5.94 -21.89 -2.70
CA ASP A 437 -6.91 -22.35 -3.69
C ASP A 437 -7.19 -21.23 -4.71
N ILE A 438 -7.37 -19.98 -4.27
CA ILE A 438 -7.48 -18.80 -5.13
C ILE A 438 -6.26 -18.69 -6.06
N MET A 439 -5.04 -18.72 -5.51
CA MET A 439 -3.80 -18.61 -6.31
C MET A 439 -3.69 -19.72 -7.35
N THR A 440 -4.02 -20.95 -6.98
CA THR A 440 -3.93 -22.12 -7.86
C THR A 440 -5.06 -22.16 -8.90
N ASP A 441 -6.23 -21.63 -8.57
CA ASP A 441 -7.33 -21.46 -9.53
C ASP A 441 -6.94 -20.44 -10.61
N GLN A 442 -6.30 -19.34 -10.22
CA GLN A 442 -5.77 -18.35 -11.16
C GLN A 442 -4.66 -18.93 -12.05
N LEU A 443 -3.71 -19.68 -11.48
CA LEU A 443 -2.70 -20.42 -12.25
C LEU A 443 -3.33 -21.42 -13.22
N GLN A 444 -4.42 -22.09 -12.85
CA GLN A 444 -5.10 -23.03 -13.75
C GLN A 444 -5.83 -22.30 -14.88
N ALA A 445 -6.54 -21.20 -14.58
CA ALA A 445 -7.24 -20.40 -15.59
C ALA A 445 -6.28 -19.83 -16.65
N HIS A 446 -5.10 -19.36 -16.22
CA HIS A 446 -4.10 -18.74 -17.11
C HIS A 446 -3.30 -19.75 -17.95
N LEU A 447 -3.57 -21.06 -17.84
CA LEU A 447 -3.13 -22.02 -18.86
C LEU A 447 -3.76 -21.71 -20.23
N ALA A 448 -4.92 -21.03 -20.25
CA ALA A 448 -5.65 -20.62 -21.45
C ALA A 448 -5.50 -19.13 -21.78
N ASP A 449 -4.46 -18.48 -21.28
CA ASP A 449 -4.20 -17.06 -21.56
C ASP A 449 -4.11 -16.73 -23.06
N ASN A 450 -4.59 -15.56 -23.46
CA ASN A 450 -4.46 -15.08 -24.83
C ASN A 450 -2.99 -14.86 -25.24
N ASN A 451 -2.13 -14.53 -24.29
CA ASN A 451 -0.71 -14.32 -24.51
C ASN A 451 0.08 -15.64 -24.44
N LEU A 452 0.83 -15.94 -25.49
CA LEU A 452 1.65 -17.15 -25.59
C LEU A 452 2.69 -17.27 -24.47
N GLN A 453 3.34 -16.17 -24.08
CA GLN A 453 4.38 -16.18 -23.05
C GLN A 453 3.79 -16.48 -21.68
N VAL A 454 2.64 -15.88 -21.34
CA VAL A 454 1.95 -16.15 -20.06
C VAL A 454 1.58 -17.63 -19.95
N ARG A 455 1.05 -18.24 -21.02
CA ARG A 455 0.74 -19.69 -21.02
C ARG A 455 1.98 -20.56 -20.81
N LEU A 456 3.09 -20.20 -21.44
CA LEU A 456 4.36 -20.91 -21.29
C LEU A 456 4.90 -20.79 -19.86
N ASP A 457 4.88 -19.59 -19.30
CA ASP A 457 5.31 -19.30 -17.93
C ASP A 457 4.47 -20.08 -16.91
N VAL A 458 3.14 -20.09 -17.06
CA VAL A 458 2.22 -20.82 -16.18
C VAL A 458 2.47 -22.33 -16.20
N LEU A 459 2.80 -22.91 -17.37
CA LEU A 459 3.22 -24.31 -17.44
C LEU A 459 4.51 -24.56 -16.65
N HIS A 460 5.51 -23.67 -16.74
CA HIS A 460 6.72 -23.76 -15.93
C HIS A 460 6.45 -23.65 -14.44
N TYR A 461 5.49 -22.81 -14.04
CA TYR A 461 5.08 -22.66 -12.65
C TYR A 461 4.42 -23.95 -12.13
N TRP A 462 3.52 -24.56 -12.90
CA TRP A 462 2.95 -25.86 -12.54
C TRP A 462 3.99 -26.98 -12.49
N ILE A 463 4.95 -27.01 -13.41
CA ILE A 463 6.10 -27.93 -13.37
C ILE A 463 6.85 -27.78 -12.05
N THR A 464 7.12 -26.53 -11.65
CA THR A 464 7.82 -26.21 -10.39
C THR A 464 7.02 -26.68 -9.18
N ILE A 465 5.72 -26.40 -9.14
CA ILE A 465 4.81 -26.84 -8.06
C ILE A 465 4.78 -28.37 -7.97
N ALA A 466 4.63 -29.06 -9.09
CA ALA A 466 4.58 -30.52 -9.14
C ALA A 466 5.91 -31.15 -8.72
N ALA A 467 7.04 -30.64 -9.21
CA ALA A 467 8.37 -31.10 -8.83
C ALA A 467 8.68 -30.92 -7.34
N ASN A 468 8.14 -29.86 -6.72
CA ASN A 468 8.24 -29.63 -5.27
C ASN A 468 7.23 -30.48 -4.44
N ARG A 469 6.47 -31.37 -5.07
CA ARG A 469 5.40 -32.17 -4.44
C ARG A 469 4.37 -31.29 -3.72
N ARG A 470 4.04 -30.16 -4.36
CA ARG A 470 3.09 -29.16 -3.87
C ARG A 470 1.79 -29.12 -4.67
N LEU A 471 1.59 -30.06 -5.58
CA LEU A 471 0.40 -30.12 -6.42
C LEU A 471 -0.88 -30.28 -5.57
N PRO A 472 -1.80 -29.30 -5.55
CA PRO A 472 -3.02 -29.41 -4.77
C PRO A 472 -4.00 -30.40 -5.40
N CYS A 473 -4.51 -31.36 -4.61
CA CYS A 473 -5.52 -32.31 -5.08
C CYS A 473 -6.81 -31.61 -5.56
N ASP A 474 -7.13 -30.45 -4.98
CA ASP A 474 -8.31 -29.67 -5.37
C ASP A 474 -8.21 -29.15 -6.80
N SER A 475 -7.04 -28.66 -7.24
CA SER A 475 -6.80 -28.26 -8.63
C SER A 475 -6.91 -29.44 -9.60
N VAL A 476 -6.40 -30.62 -9.21
CA VAL A 476 -6.56 -31.84 -10.00
C VAL A 476 -8.04 -32.21 -10.15
N ARG A 477 -8.81 -32.15 -9.07
CA ARG A 477 -10.26 -32.40 -9.10
C ARG A 477 -11.02 -31.39 -9.97
N LYS A 478 -10.58 -30.12 -9.97
CA LYS A 478 -11.09 -29.05 -10.85
C LYS A 478 -10.64 -29.17 -12.31
N GLY A 479 -9.95 -30.26 -12.68
CA GLY A 479 -9.64 -30.55 -14.09
C GLY A 479 -8.29 -30.03 -14.57
N LEU A 480 -7.32 -29.77 -13.69
CA LEU A 480 -5.97 -29.34 -14.08
C LEU A 480 -5.35 -30.25 -15.15
N TYR A 481 -5.47 -31.57 -15.03
CA TYR A 481 -4.92 -32.50 -16.03
C TYR A 481 -5.55 -32.33 -17.40
N PHE A 482 -6.86 -32.09 -17.47
CA PHE A 482 -7.53 -31.82 -18.74
C PHE A 482 -7.03 -30.52 -19.36
N ALA A 483 -6.92 -29.45 -18.57
CA ALA A 483 -6.38 -28.17 -19.02
C ALA A 483 -4.95 -28.30 -19.59
N VAL A 484 -4.09 -29.11 -18.95
CA VAL A 484 -2.72 -29.37 -19.44
C VAL A 484 -2.73 -30.23 -20.71
N VAL A 485 -3.56 -31.27 -20.78
CA VAL A 485 -3.69 -32.12 -21.98
C VAL A 485 -4.14 -31.30 -23.19
N GLU A 486 -5.05 -30.33 -23.01
CA GLU A 486 -5.43 -29.43 -24.10
C GLU A 486 -4.25 -28.64 -24.66
N ARG A 487 -3.24 -28.31 -23.84
CA ARG A 487 -2.02 -27.63 -24.29
C ARG A 487 -1.10 -28.50 -25.14
N LEU A 488 -1.30 -29.82 -25.19
CA LEU A 488 -0.61 -30.69 -26.16
C LEU A 488 -1.02 -30.39 -27.62
N ARG A 489 -2.15 -29.71 -27.82
CA ARG A 489 -2.63 -29.29 -29.15
C ARG A 489 -2.28 -27.83 -29.46
N ASP A 490 -1.47 -27.18 -28.62
CA ASP A 490 -1.07 -25.81 -28.85
C ASP A 490 -0.26 -25.66 -30.15
N LYS A 491 -0.38 -24.52 -30.83
CA LYS A 491 0.43 -24.21 -32.02
C LYS A 491 1.92 -24.10 -31.69
N SER A 492 2.24 -23.58 -30.50
CA SER A 492 3.59 -23.37 -30.02
C SER A 492 4.26 -24.68 -29.58
N SER A 493 5.40 -25.02 -30.18
CA SER A 493 6.15 -26.23 -29.82
C SER A 493 6.64 -26.22 -28.36
N PRO A 494 7.21 -25.11 -27.82
CA PRO A 494 7.58 -25.02 -26.40
C PRO A 494 6.43 -25.36 -25.44
N ILE A 495 5.23 -24.84 -25.69
CA ILE A 495 4.04 -25.10 -24.86
C ILE A 495 3.72 -26.61 -24.84
N ARG A 496 3.75 -27.26 -26.02
CA ARG A 496 3.50 -28.72 -26.09
C ARG A 496 4.54 -29.51 -25.32
N ILE A 497 5.82 -29.13 -25.41
CA ILE A 497 6.92 -29.80 -24.71
C ILE A 497 6.74 -29.67 -23.19
N ASP A 498 6.45 -28.47 -22.69
CA ASP A 498 6.28 -28.27 -21.24
C ASP A 498 4.99 -28.87 -20.70
N ALA A 499 3.91 -28.90 -21.50
CA ALA A 499 2.72 -29.67 -21.15
C ALA A 499 3.03 -31.17 -21.01
N MET A 500 3.79 -31.77 -21.94
CA MET A 500 4.24 -33.16 -21.81
C MET A 500 5.10 -33.35 -20.56
N ARG A 501 6.05 -32.45 -20.30
CA ARG A 501 6.91 -32.50 -19.11
C ARG A 501 6.09 -32.46 -17.83
N LEU A 502 5.09 -31.58 -17.73
CA LEU A 502 4.21 -31.50 -16.58
C LEU A 502 3.43 -32.80 -16.37
N LEU A 503 2.89 -33.40 -17.43
CA LEU A 503 2.18 -34.67 -17.35
C LEU A 503 3.09 -35.80 -16.86
N VAL A 504 4.33 -35.89 -17.37
CA VAL A 504 5.32 -36.87 -16.91
C VAL A 504 5.61 -36.68 -15.42
N ILE A 505 5.82 -35.45 -14.95
CA ILE A 505 6.05 -35.16 -13.54
C ILE A 505 4.83 -35.53 -12.69
N CYS A 506 3.61 -35.27 -13.18
CA CYS A 506 2.38 -35.64 -12.47
C CYS A 506 2.22 -37.16 -12.34
N VAL A 507 2.69 -37.95 -13.30
CA VAL A 507 2.70 -39.41 -13.19
C VAL A 507 3.75 -39.88 -12.18
N LEU A 508 4.96 -39.29 -12.21
CA LEU A 508 6.06 -39.63 -11.29
C LEU A 508 5.78 -39.24 -9.84
N PHE A 509 5.10 -38.10 -9.63
CA PHE A 509 4.72 -37.58 -8.32
C PHE A 509 3.19 -37.50 -8.17
N ASN A 510 2.53 -38.60 -8.52
CA ASN A 510 1.07 -38.67 -8.49
C ASN A 510 0.51 -38.44 -7.08
N VAL A 511 -0.50 -37.56 -6.99
CA VAL A 511 -1.15 -37.18 -5.73
C VAL A 511 -2.05 -38.29 -5.16
N TYR A 512 -2.42 -39.27 -5.99
CA TYR A 512 -3.29 -40.39 -5.60
C TYR A 512 -2.53 -41.68 -5.24
N GLY A 513 -1.19 -41.67 -5.28
CA GLY A 513 -0.36 -42.82 -4.94
C GLY A 513 0.51 -43.35 -6.09
N ASP A 514 1.28 -44.40 -5.82
CA ASP A 514 2.27 -44.99 -6.71
C ASP A 514 1.67 -45.87 -7.83
N LYS A 515 0.43 -46.33 -7.67
CA LYS A 515 -0.26 -47.21 -8.62
C LYS A 515 -1.48 -46.53 -9.22
N LEU A 516 -1.47 -46.38 -10.55
CA LEU A 516 -2.58 -45.84 -11.35
C LEU A 516 -3.24 -46.94 -12.20
N ASP A 517 -3.44 -48.11 -11.60
CA ASP A 517 -4.09 -49.23 -12.31
C ASP A 517 -5.60 -49.01 -12.44
N PHE A 518 -6.07 -48.91 -13.68
CA PHE A 518 -7.46 -48.57 -13.98
C PHE A 518 -8.44 -49.64 -13.48
N GLU A 519 -8.11 -50.92 -13.65
CA GLU A 519 -9.00 -52.03 -13.26
C GLU A 519 -9.16 -52.08 -11.74
N SER A 520 -8.06 -52.02 -11.00
CA SER A 520 -8.07 -51.99 -9.54
C SER A 520 -8.82 -50.78 -9.00
N LEU A 521 -8.59 -49.59 -9.55
CA LEU A 521 -9.29 -48.37 -9.13
C LEU A 521 -10.79 -48.43 -9.46
N SER A 522 -11.17 -48.95 -10.62
CA SER A 522 -12.57 -49.12 -11.02
C SER A 522 -13.30 -50.09 -10.10
N GLU A 523 -12.66 -51.18 -9.71
CA GLU A 523 -13.23 -52.15 -8.77
C GLU A 523 -13.36 -51.55 -7.35
N ILE A 524 -12.39 -50.75 -6.90
CA ILE A 524 -12.49 -50.01 -5.64
C ILE A 524 -13.64 -49.01 -5.68
N ILE A 525 -13.78 -48.24 -6.76
CA ILE A 525 -14.88 -47.28 -6.95
C ILE A 525 -16.22 -48.03 -6.93
N ARG A 526 -16.35 -49.14 -7.67
CA ARG A 526 -17.57 -49.96 -7.68
C ARG A 526 -17.95 -50.43 -6.28
N LYS A 527 -16.99 -50.92 -5.50
CA LYS A 527 -17.19 -51.34 -4.10
C LYS A 527 -17.60 -50.17 -3.20
N LEU A 528 -16.95 -49.02 -3.33
CA LEU A 528 -17.27 -47.82 -2.56
C LEU A 528 -18.64 -47.25 -2.91
N SER A 529 -19.03 -47.25 -4.19
CA SER A 529 -20.38 -46.84 -4.62
C SER A 529 -21.44 -47.79 -4.10
N ALA A 530 -21.24 -49.11 -4.19
CA ALA A 530 -22.15 -50.09 -3.62
C ALA A 530 -22.26 -49.96 -2.09
N TYR A 531 -21.15 -49.68 -1.40
CA TYR A 531 -21.15 -49.39 0.03
C TYR A 531 -21.89 -48.08 0.35
N LYS A 532 -21.66 -47.03 -0.43
CA LYS A 532 -22.36 -45.74 -0.28
C LYS A 532 -23.87 -45.93 -0.45
N GLU A 533 -24.31 -46.62 -1.50
CA GLU A 533 -25.72 -46.95 -1.73
C GLU A 533 -26.28 -47.78 -0.57
N GLN A 534 -25.55 -48.77 -0.07
CA GLN A 534 -25.97 -49.55 1.10
C GLN A 534 -26.11 -48.71 2.36
N VAL A 535 -25.22 -47.73 2.57
CA VAL A 535 -25.25 -46.79 3.71
C VAL A 535 -26.38 -45.77 3.54
N GLU A 536 -26.63 -45.26 2.34
CA GLU A 536 -27.77 -44.38 2.03
C GLU A 536 -29.11 -45.13 2.15
N PHE A 537 -29.10 -46.46 1.96
CA PHE A 537 -30.25 -47.35 2.21
C PHE A 537 -30.38 -47.80 3.68
N VAL A 538 -29.50 -47.35 4.58
CA VAL A 538 -29.71 -47.49 6.02
C VAL A 538 -30.75 -46.45 6.44
N ASP A 539 -32.00 -46.88 6.36
CA ASP A 539 -33.18 -46.23 6.93
C ASP A 539 -32.89 -45.84 8.41
N PRO A 540 -33.02 -44.56 8.81
CA PRO A 540 -32.85 -44.15 10.21
C PRO A 540 -33.81 -44.88 11.16
N ASP A 541 -34.89 -45.47 10.65
CA ASP A 541 -35.87 -46.24 11.42
C ASP A 541 -35.57 -47.76 11.47
N ARG A 542 -34.45 -48.21 10.88
CA ARG A 542 -34.08 -49.64 10.90
C ARG A 542 -33.65 -50.06 12.32
N PRO A 543 -34.15 -51.17 12.90
CA PRO A 543 -33.93 -51.57 14.30
C PRO A 543 -32.47 -51.84 14.76
N GLY A 544 -31.48 -51.59 13.90
CA GLY A 544 -30.05 -51.70 14.22
C GLY A 544 -29.28 -50.38 14.12
N PHE A 545 -29.84 -49.31 13.53
CA PHE A 545 -29.14 -48.03 13.37
C PHE A 545 -28.82 -47.40 14.73
N PHE A 546 -29.80 -47.34 15.63
CA PHE A 546 -29.60 -46.88 17.01
C PHE A 546 -28.63 -47.76 17.80
N VAL A 547 -28.61 -49.08 17.54
CA VAL A 547 -27.66 -50.00 18.20
C VAL A 547 -26.23 -49.77 17.72
N VAL A 548 -26.03 -49.48 16.43
CA VAL A 548 -24.72 -49.16 15.85
C VAL A 548 -24.26 -47.76 16.30
N VAL A 549 -25.16 -46.78 16.31
CA VAL A 549 -24.88 -45.41 16.79
C VAL A 549 -24.59 -45.41 18.30
N ASP A 550 -25.32 -46.17 19.11
CA ASP A 550 -25.04 -46.32 20.55
C ASP A 550 -23.77 -47.13 20.81
N ARG A 551 -23.47 -48.16 20.00
CA ARG A 551 -22.16 -48.83 20.05
C ARG A 551 -21.05 -47.84 19.72
N PHE A 552 -21.21 -47.03 18.69
CA PHE A 552 -20.24 -46.03 18.27
C PHE A 552 -20.06 -44.94 19.33
N LYS A 553 -21.13 -44.43 19.95
CA LYS A 553 -21.09 -43.49 21.09
C LYS A 553 -20.43 -44.13 22.33
N SER A 554 -20.68 -45.42 22.60
CA SER A 554 -20.01 -46.15 23.69
C SER A 554 -18.52 -46.35 23.40
N PHE A 555 -18.17 -46.56 22.12
CA PHE A 555 -16.80 -46.70 21.64
C PHE A 555 -16.07 -45.35 21.67
N GLU A 556 -16.74 -44.26 21.33
CA GLU A 556 -16.24 -42.89 21.46
C GLU A 556 -15.93 -42.54 22.92
N LYS A 557 -16.78 -42.96 23.86
CA LYS A 557 -16.54 -42.80 25.32
C LYS A 557 -15.35 -43.64 25.79
N LYS A 558 -15.14 -44.83 25.23
CA LYS A 558 -13.95 -45.68 25.45
C LYS A 558 -12.69 -45.07 24.83
N MET A 559 -12.77 -44.53 23.62
CA MET A 559 -11.68 -43.82 22.94
C MET A 559 -11.29 -42.56 23.71
N ARG A 560 -12.25 -41.75 24.20
CA ARG A 560 -11.97 -40.61 25.08
C ARG A 560 -11.36 -41.02 26.42
N LYS A 561 -11.64 -42.22 26.94
CA LYS A 561 -10.96 -42.76 28.13
C LYS A 561 -9.55 -43.26 27.82
N MET A 562 -9.35 -43.96 26.70
CA MET A 562 -8.05 -44.46 26.24
C MET A 562 -7.10 -43.34 25.83
N PHE A 563 -7.61 -42.28 25.20
CA PHE A 563 -6.80 -41.16 24.69
C PHE A 563 -6.89 -39.89 25.56
N GLY A 564 -7.82 -39.82 26.52
CA GLY A 564 -7.97 -38.69 27.43
C GLY A 564 -7.49 -38.94 28.87
N ALA A 565 -7.10 -40.17 29.21
CA ALA A 565 -6.45 -40.45 30.51
C ALA A 565 -4.93 -40.20 30.47
N ASP A 566 -4.28 -40.28 29.31
CA ASP A 566 -2.81 -40.17 29.24
C ASP A 566 -2.27 -38.73 29.09
N THR A 567 -3.11 -37.74 28.79
CA THR A 567 -2.61 -36.35 28.60
C THR A 567 -2.66 -35.47 29.86
N ARG A 568 -3.28 -35.92 30.96
CA ARG A 568 -3.25 -35.18 32.23
C ARG A 568 -2.26 -35.72 33.26
N GLU A 569 -1.91 -37.01 33.22
CA GLU A 569 -0.91 -37.58 34.15
C GLU A 569 0.54 -37.47 33.66
N GLN A 570 0.80 -37.34 32.34
CA GLN A 570 2.15 -37.05 31.85
C GLN A 570 2.58 -35.58 32.05
N VAL A 571 1.65 -34.62 31.99
CA VAL A 571 1.97 -33.19 32.18
C VAL A 571 2.27 -32.83 33.64
N VAL A 572 1.81 -33.63 34.62
CA VAL A 572 2.13 -33.43 36.04
C VAL A 572 3.45 -34.09 36.44
N ARG A 573 3.88 -35.18 35.79
CA ARG A 573 5.18 -35.84 36.07
C ARG A 573 6.39 -35.18 35.39
N GLU A 574 6.20 -34.39 34.34
CA GLU A 574 7.28 -33.57 33.75
C GLU A 574 7.42 -32.17 34.38
N ARG A 575 6.67 -31.88 35.46
CA ARG A 575 6.77 -30.64 36.25
C ARG A 575 7.11 -30.87 37.73
N GLN A 576 7.69 -32.02 38.08
CA GLN A 576 8.39 -32.22 39.36
C GLN A 576 9.87 -32.43 39.13
#